data_AF-A0A961EQW7-F1
#
_entry.id   AF-A0A961EQW7-F1
#
_cell.length_a   1.000
_cell.length_b   1.000
_cell.length_c   1.000
_cell.angle_alpha   90.00
_cell.angle_beta   90.00
_cell.angle_gamma   90.00
#
_symmetry.space_group_name_H-M   'P 1'
#
loop_
_entity.id
_entity.type
_entity.pdbx_description
1 polymer ?
#
loop_
_entity_poly.entity_id
_entity_poly.type
_entity_poly.pdbx_seq_one_letter_code
_entity_poly.pdbx_strand_id
1 'polypeptide(L)'
;VLESHHQTLDHTPIPLIDFIDFLGKPGSTADLREFLNSSRKTNIRKVWPTFYHLAMEDFHPGKKVPVLDVAGKIIGHASNEFLQQVRWEGSGVALDGTKYHYSGRPGRYEKYNLRWGFGAGYNYQVFAYRTIAVNFAGLCRHLPQIRGCNKARLIGLLVYIPEIADRKIRMPGGEVHDGYFCITDTGSPYYIREDRIDMFVGTHGGGNPYLPAQRQGNAFIEGGIKNLVPSDWQVWTEDNKRVWCDLSLAEAGKCTIDYRNTAPEKALTIQAVFDPQGAPVRCKKNP
;
A
#
# COMPACT_ATOMS: atom_id res chain seq x y z
N VAL A 1 10.96 26.17 -3.17
CA VAL A 1 10.90 24.75 -2.75
C VAL A 1 9.43 24.44 -2.55
N LEU A 2 8.77 23.82 -3.53
CA LEU A 2 7.32 23.61 -3.50
C LEU A 2 7.07 22.23 -2.90
N GLU A 3 6.56 22.18 -1.66
CA GLU A 3 5.76 21.03 -1.22
C GLU A 3 4.55 20.95 -2.15
N SER A 4 4.24 19.79 -2.72
CA SER A 4 3.05 19.71 -3.57
C SER A 4 1.81 19.82 -2.69
N HIS A 5 0.78 20.51 -3.17
CA HIS A 5 -0.46 20.72 -2.42
C HIS A 5 -1.07 19.40 -1.91
N HIS A 6 -0.94 18.31 -2.67
CA HIS A 6 -1.49 17.02 -2.28
C HIS A 6 -0.60 16.18 -1.36
N GLN A 7 0.65 16.59 -1.12
CA GLN A 7 1.47 16.02 -0.05
C GLN A 7 1.12 16.55 1.33
N THR A 8 0.29 17.60 1.43
CA THR A 8 -0.18 18.14 2.71
C THR A 8 -1.51 17.53 3.16
N LEU A 9 -2.03 16.52 2.45
CA LEU A 9 -3.18 15.75 2.93
C LEU A 9 -2.86 15.14 4.31
N ASP A 10 -3.88 14.88 5.13
CA ASP A 10 -3.63 14.25 6.43
C ASP A 10 -3.31 12.76 6.26
N HIS A 11 -2.03 12.37 6.38
CA HIS A 11 -1.57 10.97 6.37
C HIS A 11 -1.50 10.33 7.75
N THR A 12 -2.06 10.96 8.79
CA THR A 12 -2.09 10.37 10.13
C THR A 12 -2.74 8.97 10.05
N PRO A 13 -2.06 7.92 10.52
CA PRO A 13 -2.64 6.58 10.53
C PRO A 13 -3.92 6.58 11.35
N ILE A 14 -4.97 5.93 10.85
CA ILE A 14 -6.23 5.81 11.60
C ILE A 14 -5.95 5.14 12.97
N PRO A 15 -6.50 5.65 14.09
CA PRO A 15 -6.37 5.02 15.39
C PRO A 15 -6.90 3.58 15.39
N LEU A 16 -6.25 2.69 16.13
CA LEU A 16 -6.64 1.27 16.15
C LEU A 16 -8.09 1.03 16.59
N ILE A 17 -8.63 1.87 17.48
CA ILE A 17 -10.01 1.77 17.96
C ILE A 17 -11.04 2.02 16.85
N ASP A 18 -10.67 2.88 15.89
CA ASP A 18 -11.50 3.15 14.72
C ASP A 18 -11.25 2.10 13.64
N PHE A 19 -10.05 1.50 13.62
CA PHE A 19 -9.60 0.62 12.54
C PHE A 19 -9.92 -0.87 12.73
N ILE A 20 -9.97 -1.37 13.97
CA ILE A 20 -10.16 -2.80 14.28
C ILE A 20 -11.63 -3.12 14.55
N ASP A 21 -12.14 -4.22 13.98
CA ASP A 21 -13.46 -4.76 14.26
C ASP A 21 -13.46 -5.46 15.62
N PHE A 22 -13.58 -4.66 16.67
CA PHE A 22 -13.69 -5.12 18.05
C PHE A 22 -15.15 -5.48 18.34
N LEU A 23 -15.57 -6.65 17.84
CA LEU A 23 -16.94 -7.16 17.93
C LEU A 23 -17.47 -7.12 19.38
N GLY A 24 -18.49 -6.29 19.61
CA GLY A 24 -19.41 -6.43 20.75
C GLY A 24 -19.02 -5.76 22.06
N LYS A 25 -18.01 -4.90 22.11
CA LYS A 25 -17.75 -4.06 23.29
C LYS A 25 -17.54 -2.60 22.90
N PRO A 26 -18.31 -1.63 23.44
CA PRO A 26 -17.89 -0.23 23.44
C PRO A 26 -16.66 -0.13 24.35
N GLY A 27 -15.49 -0.40 23.79
CA GLY A 27 -14.23 -0.41 24.51
C GLY A 27 -13.56 0.94 24.48
N SER A 28 -12.99 1.34 25.60
CA SER A 28 -11.97 2.39 25.65
C SER A 28 -10.71 1.93 24.90
N THR A 29 -9.79 2.87 24.62
CA THR A 29 -8.45 2.53 24.11
C THR A 29 -7.69 1.56 25.02
N ALA A 30 -7.98 1.55 26.33
CA ALA A 30 -7.38 0.63 27.28
C ALA A 30 -7.85 -0.81 27.04
N ASP A 31 -9.15 -1.02 26.82
CA ASP A 31 -9.73 -2.34 26.56
C ASP A 31 -9.16 -2.95 25.27
N LEU A 32 -9.01 -2.13 24.23
CA LEU A 32 -8.38 -2.57 22.98
C LEU A 32 -6.92 -2.99 23.19
N ARG A 33 -6.17 -2.22 23.98
CA ARG A 33 -4.78 -2.53 24.29
C ARG A 33 -4.66 -3.85 25.05
N GLU A 34 -5.50 -4.07 26.05
CA GLU A 34 -5.54 -5.33 26.79
C GLU A 34 -5.88 -6.50 25.87
N PHE A 35 -6.89 -6.34 25.00
CA PHE A 35 -7.24 -7.33 24.00
C PHE A 35 -6.06 -7.68 23.08
N LEU A 36 -5.38 -6.68 22.52
CA LEU A 36 -4.23 -6.88 21.62
C LEU A 36 -3.01 -7.48 22.33
N ASN A 37 -2.85 -7.22 23.64
CA ASN A 37 -1.83 -7.84 24.47
C ASN A 37 -2.15 -9.32 24.75
N SER A 38 -3.42 -9.66 24.96
CA SER A 38 -3.89 -11.05 25.14
C SER A 38 -3.96 -11.84 23.83
N SER A 39 -3.97 -11.15 22.68
CA SER A 39 -4.07 -11.77 21.36
C SER A 39 -2.82 -12.54 20.98
N ARG A 40 -3.00 -13.71 20.37
CA ARG A 40 -1.90 -14.52 19.85
C ARG A 40 -1.40 -13.97 18.53
N LYS A 41 -0.09 -13.74 18.44
CA LYS A 41 0.59 -13.34 17.20
C LYS A 41 1.32 -14.54 16.63
N THR A 42 1.03 -14.89 15.38
CA THR A 42 1.63 -16.04 14.71
C THR A 42 2.51 -15.56 13.56
N ASN A 43 3.81 -15.89 13.63
CA ASN A 43 4.75 -15.61 12.55
C ASN A 43 4.27 -16.28 11.26
N ILE A 44 4.11 -15.48 10.21
CA ILE A 44 3.74 -15.94 8.88
C ILE A 44 5.02 -16.19 8.08
N ARG A 45 5.82 -15.13 7.90
CA ARG A 45 7.04 -15.13 7.10
C ARG A 45 7.78 -13.79 7.23
N LYS A 46 9.05 -13.79 6.84
CA LYS A 46 9.79 -12.56 6.51
C LYS A 46 9.52 -12.16 5.05
N VAL A 47 9.48 -10.86 4.76
CA VAL A 47 9.18 -10.29 3.44
C VAL A 47 10.07 -9.09 3.09
N TRP A 48 10.12 -8.79 1.78
CA TRP A 48 10.59 -7.51 1.27
C TRP A 48 9.44 -6.49 1.28
N PRO A 49 9.61 -5.33 1.94
CA PRO A 49 8.63 -4.25 1.83
C PRO A 49 8.89 -3.39 0.60
N THR A 50 7.83 -3.04 -0.10
CA THR A 50 7.80 -1.88 -0.99
C THR A 50 6.74 -0.90 -0.50
N PHE A 51 6.69 0.27 -1.13
CA PHE A 51 5.72 1.30 -0.81
C PHE A 51 4.98 1.75 -2.07
N TYR A 52 3.66 1.84 -1.97
CA TYR A 52 2.80 2.37 -3.03
C TYR A 52 1.96 3.53 -2.51
N HIS A 53 1.48 4.35 -3.44
CA HIS A 53 0.91 5.65 -3.14
C HIS A 53 -0.07 6.05 -4.23
N LEU A 54 -0.84 7.10 -4.00
CA LEU A 54 -1.66 7.70 -5.04
C LEU A 54 -0.78 8.43 -6.06
N ALA A 55 -1.11 8.27 -7.34
CA ALA A 55 -0.60 9.18 -8.37
C ALA A 55 -1.05 10.61 -8.04
N MET A 56 -0.18 11.59 -8.28
CA MET A 56 -0.47 13.00 -8.03
C MET A 56 -0.21 13.79 -9.29
N GLU A 57 -1.18 14.56 -9.74
CA GLU A 57 -1.04 15.34 -10.96
C GLU A 57 0.05 16.41 -10.85
N ASP A 58 0.31 16.94 -9.64
CA ASP A 58 1.39 17.92 -9.39
C ASP A 58 2.76 17.45 -9.89
N PHE A 59 2.99 16.13 -9.88
CA PHE A 59 4.26 15.52 -10.25
C PHE A 59 4.28 14.91 -11.64
N HIS A 60 3.14 14.91 -12.32
CA HIS A 60 2.98 14.38 -13.67
C HIS A 60 2.26 15.41 -14.54
N PRO A 61 2.83 16.63 -14.68
CA PRO A 61 2.25 17.67 -15.50
C PRO A 61 2.27 17.24 -16.97
N GLY A 62 1.24 17.59 -17.72
CA GLY A 62 1.11 17.15 -19.10
C GLY A 62 -0.09 17.78 -19.77
N LYS A 63 -0.35 17.39 -21.02
CA LYS A 63 -1.50 17.89 -21.78
C LYS A 63 -2.78 17.46 -21.08
N LYS A 64 -3.64 18.42 -20.75
CA LYS A 64 -4.99 18.13 -20.23
C LYS A 64 -5.80 17.41 -21.31
N VAL A 65 -6.35 16.25 -20.97
CA VAL A 65 -7.21 15.43 -21.82
C VAL A 65 -8.49 15.06 -21.07
N PRO A 66 -9.59 14.74 -21.77
CA PRO A 66 -10.81 14.27 -21.13
C PRO A 66 -10.56 12.95 -20.38
N VAL A 67 -11.06 12.88 -19.16
CA VAL A 67 -11.12 11.64 -18.37
C VAL A 67 -12.46 10.98 -18.65
N LEU A 68 -12.43 9.74 -19.14
CA LEU A 68 -13.63 9.01 -19.55
C LEU A 68 -13.99 7.93 -18.53
N ASP A 69 -15.28 7.81 -18.22
CA ASP A 69 -15.80 6.70 -17.43
C ASP A 69 -15.99 5.43 -18.26
N VAL A 70 -16.40 4.33 -17.60
CA VAL A 70 -16.66 3.03 -18.24
C VAL A 70 -17.68 3.08 -19.38
N ALA A 71 -18.58 4.07 -19.39
CA ALA A 71 -19.57 4.30 -20.44
C ALA A 71 -19.06 5.24 -21.55
N GLY A 72 -17.85 5.79 -21.41
CA GLY A 72 -17.26 6.75 -22.34
C GLY A 72 -17.70 8.20 -22.08
N LYS A 73 -18.39 8.48 -20.98
CA LYS A 73 -18.78 9.83 -20.61
C LYS A 73 -17.59 10.57 -20.02
N ILE A 74 -17.45 11.84 -20.37
CA ILE A 74 -16.45 12.71 -19.76
C ILE A 74 -16.84 12.97 -18.30
N ILE A 75 -15.96 12.57 -17.38
CA ILE A 75 -16.09 12.81 -15.95
C ILE A 75 -15.16 13.92 -15.45
N GLY A 76 -14.18 14.35 -16.24
CA GLY A 76 -13.33 15.49 -15.90
C GLY A 76 -12.21 15.70 -16.92
N HIS A 77 -11.22 16.50 -16.55
CA HIS A 77 -10.02 16.73 -17.38
C HIS A 77 -8.77 16.67 -16.50
N ALA A 78 -7.77 15.92 -16.94
CA ALA A 78 -6.51 15.78 -16.22
C ALA A 78 -5.36 15.55 -17.21
N SER A 79 -4.12 15.71 -16.74
CA SER A 79 -2.90 15.48 -17.51
C SER A 79 -2.86 14.04 -18.01
N ASN A 80 -2.49 13.87 -19.28
CA ASN A 80 -2.27 12.55 -19.89
C ASN A 80 -1.19 11.76 -19.13
N GLU A 81 -0.12 12.41 -18.67
CA GLU A 81 0.94 11.77 -17.89
C GLU A 81 0.43 11.32 -16.51
N PHE A 82 -0.36 12.16 -15.85
CA PHE A 82 -1.02 11.78 -14.60
C PHE A 82 -1.95 10.59 -14.79
N LEU A 83 -2.77 10.58 -15.84
CA LEU A 83 -3.67 9.47 -16.12
C LEU A 83 -2.90 8.17 -16.42
N GLN A 84 -1.74 8.24 -17.06
CA GLN A 84 -0.85 7.08 -17.19
C GLN A 84 -0.46 6.53 -15.82
N GLN A 85 -0.07 7.40 -14.88
CA GLN A 85 0.28 6.99 -13.52
C GLN A 85 -0.92 6.45 -12.72
N VAL A 86 -2.12 7.00 -12.90
CA VAL A 86 -3.35 6.47 -12.28
C VAL A 86 -3.61 5.03 -12.71
N ARG A 87 -3.32 4.65 -13.97
CA ARG A 87 -3.47 3.27 -14.44
C ARG A 87 -2.52 2.31 -13.73
N TRP A 88 -1.35 2.79 -13.33
CA TRP A 88 -0.32 1.99 -12.67
C TRP A 88 -0.52 1.86 -11.18
N GLU A 89 -0.71 2.99 -10.49
CA GLU A 89 -0.96 3.03 -9.05
C GLU A 89 -2.39 2.59 -8.70
N GLY A 90 -3.26 2.47 -9.71
CA GLY A 90 -4.66 2.12 -9.58
C GLY A 90 -5.54 3.32 -9.19
N SER A 91 -5.00 4.35 -8.54
CA SER A 91 -5.71 5.56 -8.17
C SER A 91 -4.80 6.79 -8.13
N GLY A 92 -5.39 7.99 -8.25
CA GLY A 92 -4.67 9.25 -8.09
C GLY A 92 -5.55 10.46 -7.81
N VAL A 93 -4.89 11.57 -7.47
CA VAL A 93 -5.51 12.87 -7.15
C VAL A 93 -5.05 13.91 -8.18
N ALA A 94 -6.02 14.51 -8.86
CA ALA A 94 -5.79 15.59 -9.82
C ALA A 94 -5.58 16.95 -9.14
N LEU A 95 -5.12 17.95 -9.88
CA LEU A 95 -4.85 19.30 -9.36
C LEU A 95 -6.08 19.98 -8.74
N ASP A 96 -7.27 19.63 -9.22
CA ASP A 96 -8.55 20.14 -8.72
C ASP A 96 -9.05 19.36 -7.48
N GLY A 97 -8.26 18.43 -6.94
CA GLY A 97 -8.62 17.54 -5.85
C GLY A 97 -9.52 16.36 -6.26
N THR A 98 -9.94 16.28 -7.53
CA THR A 98 -10.73 15.15 -8.02
C THR A 98 -9.91 13.88 -7.94
N LYS A 99 -10.48 12.84 -7.33
CA LYS A 99 -9.84 11.53 -7.23
C LYS A 99 -10.36 10.59 -8.31
N TYR A 100 -9.43 9.96 -9.01
CA TYR A 100 -9.70 9.01 -10.08
C TYR A 100 -9.18 7.63 -9.74
N HIS A 101 -9.99 6.62 -9.98
CA HIS A 101 -9.64 5.20 -9.89
C HIS A 101 -9.62 4.60 -11.29
N TYR A 102 -8.61 3.80 -11.62
CA TYR A 102 -8.57 3.07 -12.88
C TYR A 102 -9.54 1.90 -12.86
N SER A 103 -10.47 1.86 -13.81
CA SER A 103 -11.57 0.87 -13.79
C SER A 103 -11.15 -0.53 -14.29
N GLY A 104 -9.87 -0.77 -14.54
CA GLY A 104 -9.36 -2.00 -15.17
C GLY A 104 -9.62 -2.10 -16.68
N ARG A 105 -10.25 -1.09 -17.31
CA ARG A 105 -10.46 -1.03 -18.77
C ARG A 105 -9.57 0.07 -19.37
N PRO A 106 -8.89 -0.17 -20.51
CA PRO A 106 -7.95 0.78 -21.09
C PRO A 106 -8.53 2.20 -21.22
N GLY A 107 -7.91 3.16 -20.52
CA GLY A 107 -8.31 4.57 -20.55
C GLY A 107 -9.71 4.86 -19.98
N ARG A 108 -10.17 4.06 -19.01
CA ARG A 108 -11.46 4.22 -18.34
C ARG A 108 -11.26 4.34 -16.84
N TYR A 109 -12.00 5.26 -16.23
CA TYR A 109 -11.79 5.67 -14.84
C TYR A 109 -13.12 5.85 -14.10
N GLU A 110 -13.06 5.90 -12.79
CA GLU A 110 -14.19 6.21 -11.92
C GLU A 110 -13.79 7.33 -10.97
N LYS A 111 -14.75 8.21 -10.63
CA LYS A 111 -14.56 9.13 -9.51
C LYS A 111 -14.90 8.42 -8.21
N TYR A 112 -14.21 8.78 -7.15
CA TYR A 112 -14.56 8.28 -5.82
C TYR A 112 -14.43 9.38 -4.76
N ASN A 113 -15.24 9.25 -3.71
CA ASN A 113 -15.24 10.15 -2.56
C ASN A 113 -14.85 9.39 -1.29
N LEU A 114 -13.68 8.76 -1.34
CA LEU A 114 -13.04 8.07 -0.22
C LEU A 114 -11.83 8.87 0.23
N ARG A 115 -11.39 8.69 1.48
CA ARG A 115 -10.21 9.40 2.00
C ARG A 115 -8.98 9.12 1.14
N TRP A 116 -8.74 7.86 0.82
CA TRP A 116 -7.56 7.45 0.05
C TRP A 116 -7.89 6.61 -1.19
N GLY A 117 -8.79 5.63 -1.08
CA GLY A 117 -9.15 4.81 -2.24
C GLY A 117 -9.72 3.46 -1.86
N PHE A 118 -10.09 2.70 -2.88
CA PHE A 118 -10.62 1.35 -2.73
C PHE A 118 -9.51 0.35 -2.40
N GLY A 119 -9.78 -0.57 -1.49
CA GLY A 119 -8.99 -1.79 -1.35
C GLY A 119 -9.41 -2.84 -2.39
N ALA A 120 -8.96 -4.08 -2.21
CA ALA A 120 -9.19 -5.18 -3.13
C ALA A 120 -10.63 -5.78 -3.08
N GLY A 121 -11.65 -4.98 -2.76
CA GLY A 121 -13.06 -5.37 -2.69
C GLY A 121 -13.61 -5.58 -1.27
N TYR A 122 -14.81 -6.16 -1.17
CA TYR A 122 -15.51 -6.43 0.10
C TYR A 122 -15.72 -5.21 1.00
N ASN A 123 -15.88 -4.03 0.40
CA ASN A 123 -16.05 -2.73 1.05
C ASN A 123 -14.85 -2.27 1.91
N TYR A 124 -13.67 -2.83 1.69
CA TYR A 124 -12.46 -2.30 2.30
C TYR A 124 -11.89 -1.11 1.52
N GLN A 125 -11.20 -0.26 2.26
CA GLN A 125 -10.44 0.89 1.75
C GLN A 125 -8.96 0.71 2.04
N VAL A 126 -8.15 1.53 1.38
CA VAL A 126 -6.74 1.71 1.73
C VAL A 126 -6.59 2.89 2.69
N PHE A 127 -5.66 2.79 3.63
CA PHE A 127 -5.37 3.85 4.59
C PHE A 127 -3.87 4.01 4.76
N ALA A 128 -3.39 5.26 4.65
CA ALA A 128 -1.96 5.55 4.73
C ALA A 128 -1.38 4.96 6.03
N TYR A 129 -0.25 4.27 5.89
CA TYR A 129 0.45 3.58 6.97
C TYR A 129 -0.34 2.48 7.68
N ARG A 130 -1.51 2.10 7.19
CA ARG A 130 -2.37 1.07 7.81
C ARG A 130 -2.70 -0.09 6.89
N THR A 131 -2.55 0.10 5.59
CA THR A 131 -2.85 -0.93 4.59
C THR A 131 -1.58 -1.57 4.04
N ILE A 132 -1.63 -2.90 3.93
CA ILE A 132 -0.67 -3.66 3.12
C ILE A 132 -1.39 -4.42 2.00
N ALA A 133 -0.80 -4.37 0.81
CA ALA A 133 -1.13 -5.21 -0.32
C ALA A 133 -0.29 -6.49 -0.29
N VAL A 134 -0.94 -7.64 -0.51
CA VAL A 134 -0.29 -8.96 -0.44
C VAL A 134 -0.72 -9.86 -1.59
N ASN A 135 0.06 -10.91 -1.83
CA ASN A 135 -0.41 -12.06 -2.60
C ASN A 135 -1.28 -12.96 -1.71
N PHE A 136 -2.61 -12.93 -1.88
CA PHE A 136 -3.53 -13.73 -1.06
C PHE A 136 -3.31 -15.24 -1.17
N ALA A 137 -3.06 -15.74 -2.39
CA ALA A 137 -2.87 -17.18 -2.62
C ALA A 137 -1.58 -17.69 -1.94
N GLY A 138 -0.49 -16.93 -2.07
CA GLY A 138 0.76 -17.22 -1.38
C GLY A 138 0.64 -17.11 0.13
N LEU A 139 -0.05 -16.07 0.62
CA LEU A 139 -0.26 -15.87 2.05
C LEU A 139 -1.03 -17.03 2.70
N CYS A 140 -2.04 -17.57 2.01
CA CYS A 140 -2.80 -18.73 2.50
C CYS A 140 -1.92 -19.95 2.81
N ARG A 141 -0.84 -20.17 2.06
CA ARG A 141 0.06 -21.31 2.30
C ARG A 141 0.83 -21.21 3.62
N HIS A 142 0.95 -20.00 4.17
CA HIS A 142 1.60 -19.75 5.44
C HIS A 142 0.63 -19.58 6.62
N LEU A 143 -0.68 -19.77 6.39
CA LEU A 143 -1.73 -19.61 7.40
C LEU A 143 -2.63 -20.86 7.47
N PRO A 144 -2.08 -22.04 7.79
CA PRO A 144 -2.86 -23.28 7.86
C PRO A 144 -3.98 -23.24 8.91
N GLN A 145 -3.88 -22.35 9.89
CA GLN A 145 -4.90 -22.13 10.93
C GLN A 145 -6.23 -21.62 10.34
N ILE A 146 -6.19 -20.95 9.18
CA ILE A 146 -7.39 -20.46 8.50
C ILE A 146 -7.86 -21.57 7.56
N ARG A 147 -8.72 -22.46 8.07
CA ARG A 147 -9.32 -23.55 7.27
C ARG A 147 -9.94 -22.98 5.99
N GLY A 148 -9.75 -23.65 4.85
CA GLY A 148 -10.33 -23.21 3.57
C GLY A 148 -9.86 -21.81 3.14
N CYS A 149 -8.61 -21.47 3.46
CA CYS A 149 -8.06 -20.14 3.22
C CYS A 149 -8.24 -19.69 1.77
N ASN A 150 -8.77 -18.48 1.61
CA ASN A 150 -8.91 -17.79 0.33
C ASN A 150 -8.93 -16.27 0.57
N LYS A 151 -8.95 -15.48 -0.52
CA LYS A 151 -9.04 -14.01 -0.44
C LYS A 151 -10.19 -13.54 0.46
N ALA A 152 -11.40 -14.07 0.30
CA ALA A 152 -12.56 -13.65 1.09
C ALA A 152 -12.38 -13.88 2.60
N ARG A 153 -11.63 -14.91 3.00
CA ARG A 153 -11.32 -15.21 4.41
C ARG A 153 -10.12 -14.40 4.92
N LEU A 154 -9.16 -14.04 4.07
CA LEU A 154 -7.96 -13.30 4.47
C LEU A 154 -8.11 -11.79 4.43
N ILE A 155 -8.91 -11.24 3.52
CA ILE A 155 -9.03 -9.80 3.38
C ILE A 155 -9.60 -9.18 4.66
N GLY A 156 -8.96 -8.11 5.11
CA GLY A 156 -9.18 -7.46 6.40
C GLY A 156 -8.55 -8.16 7.60
N LEU A 157 -7.68 -9.16 7.41
CA LEU A 157 -6.89 -9.73 8.50
C LEU A 157 -5.96 -8.66 9.08
N LEU A 158 -5.99 -8.51 10.41
CA LEU A 158 -5.04 -7.71 11.15
C LEU A 158 -3.69 -8.44 11.23
N VAL A 159 -2.62 -7.71 10.93
CA VAL A 159 -1.25 -8.18 11.10
C VAL A 159 -0.44 -7.21 11.94
N TYR A 160 0.60 -7.73 12.57
CA TYR A 160 1.58 -6.99 13.33
C TYR A 160 2.96 -7.16 12.70
N ILE A 161 3.70 -6.07 12.57
CA ILE A 161 5.07 -6.03 12.07
C ILE A 161 5.97 -5.47 13.19
N PRO A 162 6.67 -6.33 13.96
CA PRO A 162 7.45 -5.90 15.12
C PRO A 162 8.52 -4.89 14.74
N GLU A 163 9.18 -5.07 13.58
CA GLU A 163 10.26 -4.17 13.16
C GLU A 163 9.79 -2.72 12.95
N ILE A 164 8.51 -2.49 12.66
CA ILE A 164 7.92 -1.14 12.58
C ILE A 164 7.70 -0.56 13.97
N ALA A 165 7.11 -1.33 14.89
CA ALA A 165 6.83 -0.89 16.25
C ALA A 165 8.11 -0.61 17.04
N ASP A 166 9.10 -1.51 16.96
CA ASP A 166 10.35 -1.45 17.72
C ASP A 166 11.20 -0.22 17.35
N ARG A 167 11.08 0.25 16.10
CA ARG A 167 11.77 1.46 15.61
C ARG A 167 11.17 2.76 16.11
N LYS A 168 9.98 2.72 16.73
CA LYS A 168 9.28 3.91 17.25
C LYS A 168 9.16 5.02 16.20
N ILE A 169 8.78 4.62 14.99
CA ILE A 169 8.70 5.53 13.84
C ILE A 169 7.60 6.57 14.10
N ARG A 170 7.97 7.85 14.12
CA ARG A 170 7.02 8.96 14.24
C ARG A 170 6.26 9.14 12.93
N MET A 171 4.94 9.22 13.05
CA MET A 171 4.03 9.36 11.93
C MET A 171 3.70 10.82 11.66
N PRO A 172 3.23 11.13 10.43
CA PRO A 172 2.46 12.34 10.21
C PRO A 172 1.36 12.42 11.27
N GLY A 173 1.26 13.57 11.96
CA GLY A 173 0.41 13.72 13.16
C GLY A 173 1.15 13.59 14.50
N GLY A 174 2.42 13.15 14.50
CA GLY A 174 3.32 13.18 15.67
C GLY A 174 3.35 11.90 16.50
N GLU A 175 2.32 11.06 16.40
CA GLU A 175 2.22 9.78 17.12
C GLU A 175 3.21 8.73 16.60
N VAL A 176 3.53 7.74 17.43
CA VAL A 176 4.40 6.62 17.03
C VAL A 176 3.57 5.52 16.40
N HIS A 177 4.04 4.97 15.28
CA HIS A 177 3.38 3.84 14.64
C HIS A 177 3.44 2.59 15.52
N ASP A 178 2.28 1.97 15.77
CA ASP A 178 2.11 0.83 16.68
C ASP A 178 2.46 -0.54 16.05
N GLY A 179 2.80 -0.57 14.77
CA GLY A 179 3.18 -1.77 14.03
C GLY A 179 2.02 -2.61 13.50
N TYR A 180 0.77 -2.20 13.71
CA TYR A 180 -0.40 -2.93 13.20
C TYR A 180 -0.87 -2.42 11.83
N PHE A 181 -1.21 -3.37 10.97
CA PHE A 181 -1.67 -3.15 9.60
C PHE A 181 -2.81 -4.09 9.26
N CYS A 182 -3.55 -3.76 8.21
CA CYS A 182 -4.59 -4.61 7.66
C CYS A 182 -4.28 -5.00 6.23
N ILE A 183 -4.58 -6.26 5.94
CA ILE A 183 -4.48 -6.82 4.59
C ILE A 183 -5.77 -6.48 3.85
N THR A 184 -5.87 -5.26 3.33
CA THR A 184 -7.07 -4.81 2.61
C THR A 184 -6.89 -4.70 1.11
N ASP A 185 -5.69 -4.96 0.61
CA ASP A 185 -5.35 -4.73 -0.80
C ASP A 185 -4.53 -5.87 -1.44
N THR A 186 -4.40 -5.84 -2.77
CA THR A 186 -3.60 -6.78 -3.56
C THR A 186 -3.07 -6.07 -4.80
N GLY A 187 -1.97 -6.59 -5.35
CA GLY A 187 -1.51 -6.22 -6.68
C GLY A 187 -1.42 -7.43 -7.61
N SER A 188 -0.99 -7.19 -8.85
CA SER A 188 -0.63 -8.29 -9.76
C SER A 188 0.40 -9.21 -9.10
N PRO A 189 0.26 -10.54 -9.21
CA PRO A 189 1.18 -11.49 -8.60
C PRO A 189 2.60 -11.41 -9.17
N TYR A 190 2.78 -10.78 -10.33
CA TYR A 190 4.11 -10.50 -10.90
C TYR A 190 4.87 -9.45 -10.08
N TYR A 191 4.16 -8.45 -9.54
CA TYR A 191 4.70 -7.37 -8.72
C TYR A 191 4.65 -7.74 -7.24
N ILE A 192 3.45 -8.01 -6.71
CA ILE A 192 3.26 -8.44 -5.32
C ILE A 192 3.38 -9.96 -5.28
N ARG A 193 4.64 -10.42 -5.33
CA ARG A 193 5.00 -11.83 -5.19
C ARG A 193 4.78 -12.30 -3.76
N GLU A 194 4.87 -13.60 -3.56
CA GLU A 194 4.60 -14.22 -2.26
C GLU A 194 5.65 -13.91 -1.20
N ASP A 195 6.78 -13.35 -1.55
CA ASP A 195 7.83 -12.96 -0.62
C ASP A 195 7.90 -11.44 -0.42
N ARG A 196 6.93 -10.71 -0.98
CA ARG A 196 6.82 -9.25 -0.93
C ARG A 196 5.49 -8.79 -0.33
N ILE A 197 5.51 -7.59 0.24
CA ILE A 197 4.31 -6.79 0.52
C ILE A 197 4.50 -5.38 -0.04
N ASP A 198 3.38 -4.71 -0.32
CA ASP A 198 3.38 -3.28 -0.61
C ASP A 198 2.65 -2.55 0.51
N MET A 199 3.24 -1.52 1.10
CA MET A 199 2.63 -0.77 2.19
C MET A 199 2.14 0.57 1.65
N PHE A 200 0.87 0.89 1.89
CA PHE A 200 0.28 2.12 1.37
C PHE A 200 0.72 3.32 2.20
N VAL A 201 1.26 4.35 1.55
CA VAL A 201 1.77 5.56 2.24
C VAL A 201 1.01 6.84 1.88
N GLY A 202 -0.20 6.70 1.35
CA GLY A 202 -1.04 7.83 0.93
C GLY A 202 -0.48 8.52 -0.30
N THR A 203 -0.12 9.81 -0.20
CA THR A 203 0.53 10.57 -1.29
C THR A 203 2.05 10.75 -1.10
N HIS A 204 2.64 10.13 -0.07
CA HIS A 204 4.09 10.17 0.10
C HIS A 204 4.85 9.31 -0.92
N GLY A 205 6.17 9.47 -0.93
CA GLY A 205 7.08 8.77 -1.82
C GLY A 205 7.25 7.29 -1.53
N GLY A 206 7.59 6.52 -2.56
CA GLY A 206 7.77 5.07 -2.48
C GLY A 206 9.19 4.59 -2.12
N GLY A 207 10.12 5.50 -1.78
CA GLY A 207 11.53 5.13 -1.71
C GLY A 207 12.24 5.18 -3.04
N ASN A 208 11.71 5.98 -3.94
CA ASN A 208 12.08 5.97 -5.33
C ASN A 208 13.25 7.00 -5.55
N PRO A 209 14.56 6.66 -5.67
CA PRO A 209 15.66 7.62 -5.92
C PRO A 209 15.64 8.49 -7.20
N TYR A 210 15.01 8.08 -8.31
CA TYR A 210 14.89 8.91 -9.53
C TYR A 210 13.60 9.75 -9.60
N LEU A 211 12.75 9.73 -8.57
CA LEU A 211 11.65 10.70 -8.46
C LEU A 211 12.21 11.98 -7.83
N PRO A 212 11.53 13.14 -7.94
CA PRO A 212 11.92 14.33 -7.20
C PRO A 212 12.13 14.03 -5.71
N ALA A 213 13.07 14.69 -5.05
CA ALA A 213 13.45 14.44 -3.64
C ALA A 213 12.24 14.29 -2.70
N GLN A 214 11.21 15.12 -2.92
CA GLN A 214 9.94 15.15 -2.18
C GLN A 214 9.14 13.86 -2.30
N ARG A 215 9.39 13.04 -3.32
CA ARG A 215 8.73 11.76 -3.62
C ARG A 215 9.63 10.55 -3.38
N GLN A 216 10.83 10.77 -2.87
CA GLN A 216 11.74 9.67 -2.54
C GLN A 216 11.44 9.14 -1.14
N GLY A 217 11.01 9.98 -0.21
CA GLY A 217 10.81 9.61 1.19
C GLY A 217 9.38 9.29 1.60
N ASN A 218 9.27 8.62 2.74
CA ASN A 218 8.08 8.56 3.58
C ASN A 218 8.53 8.24 5.01
N ALA A 219 7.64 8.40 5.98
CA ALA A 219 7.98 8.20 7.39
C ALA A 219 8.58 6.81 7.72
N PHE A 220 8.21 5.73 7.03
CA PHE A 220 8.83 4.41 7.28
C PHE A 220 10.29 4.36 6.78
N ILE A 221 10.58 4.94 5.63
CA ILE A 221 11.95 5.02 5.09
C ILE A 221 12.82 5.89 5.99
N GLU A 222 12.31 7.04 6.41
CA GLU A 222 12.98 7.95 7.35
C GLU A 222 13.20 7.29 8.71
N GLY A 223 12.27 6.43 9.14
CA GLY A 223 12.41 5.55 10.32
C GLY A 223 13.41 4.40 10.15
N GLY A 224 14.08 4.30 8.99
CA GLY A 224 15.12 3.31 8.71
C GLY A 224 14.59 1.96 8.24
N ILE A 225 13.34 1.87 7.79
CA ILE A 225 12.84 0.67 7.09
C ILE A 225 13.51 0.63 5.72
N LYS A 226 14.38 -0.37 5.53
CA LYS A 226 14.98 -0.64 4.23
C LYS A 226 13.88 -1.11 3.27
N ASN A 227 13.48 -0.24 2.35
CA ASN A 227 12.61 -0.65 1.27
C ASN A 227 13.39 -1.48 0.26
N LEU A 228 12.72 -2.47 -0.31
CA LEU A 228 13.08 -2.95 -1.63
C LEU A 228 12.80 -1.78 -2.57
N VAL A 229 13.82 -1.00 -2.89
CA VAL A 229 13.74 -0.12 -4.05
C VAL A 229 13.65 -1.08 -5.24
N PRO A 230 12.53 -1.12 -5.97
CA PRO A 230 12.54 -1.76 -7.27
C PRO A 230 13.73 -1.16 -8.00
N SER A 231 14.73 -1.96 -8.36
CA SER A 231 15.81 -1.46 -9.21
C SER A 231 15.24 -1.06 -10.61
N ASP A 232 13.99 -1.47 -10.85
CA ASP A 232 12.95 -1.19 -11.85
C ASP A 232 12.69 0.23 -12.42
N TRP A 233 13.69 1.05 -12.73
CA TRP A 233 13.43 2.46 -13.11
C TRP A 233 13.82 2.90 -14.51
N GLN A 234 14.60 2.08 -15.19
CA GLN A 234 14.91 2.29 -16.58
C GLN A 234 14.74 0.96 -17.27
N VAL A 235 13.54 0.70 -17.79
CA VAL A 235 13.27 0.66 -19.23
C VAL A 235 11.76 0.53 -19.39
N TRP A 236 11.10 1.64 -19.72
CA TRP A 236 9.70 1.66 -20.14
C TRP A 236 9.64 1.21 -21.60
N THR A 237 9.22 -0.03 -21.86
CA THR A 237 8.97 -0.44 -23.27
C THR A 237 7.50 -0.33 -23.65
N GLU A 238 6.56 -0.56 -22.72
CA GLU A 238 5.11 -0.62 -22.97
C GLU A 238 4.28 -0.33 -21.70
N ASP A 239 2.98 -0.01 -21.88
CA ASP A 239 1.97 0.31 -20.84
C ASP A 239 1.81 -0.72 -19.70
N ASN A 240 2.45 -1.90 -19.77
CA ASN A 240 2.24 -3.00 -18.82
C ASN A 240 3.52 -3.74 -18.37
N LYS A 241 4.72 -3.32 -18.80
CA LYS A 241 5.96 -4.09 -18.56
C LYS A 241 6.97 -3.33 -17.70
N ARG A 242 7.39 -3.94 -16.59
CA ARG A 242 8.52 -3.47 -15.76
C ARG A 242 9.69 -4.47 -15.77
N VAL A 243 10.91 -3.95 -15.71
CA VAL A 243 12.18 -4.69 -15.73
C VAL A 243 13.05 -4.29 -14.52
N TRP A 244 13.11 -5.17 -13.53
CA TRP A 244 13.88 -4.99 -12.30
C TRP A 244 15.39 -4.96 -12.60
N CYS A 245 16.10 -3.89 -12.27
CA CYS A 245 17.53 -3.82 -12.63
C CYS A 245 18.35 -2.82 -11.84
N ASP A 246 19.52 -3.19 -11.31
CA ASP A 246 20.43 -2.15 -10.82
C ASP A 246 20.80 -1.17 -11.95
N LEU A 247 21.08 0.10 -11.65
CA LEU A 247 21.38 1.12 -12.66
C LEU A 247 22.55 0.69 -13.55
N SER A 248 23.62 0.18 -12.96
CA SER A 248 24.80 -0.26 -13.70
C SER A 248 24.51 -1.47 -14.59
N LEU A 249 23.57 -2.33 -14.18
CA LEU A 249 23.10 -3.47 -14.97
C LEU A 249 22.13 -3.04 -16.09
N ALA A 250 21.36 -1.98 -15.86
CA ALA A 250 20.44 -1.39 -16.83
C ALA A 250 21.20 -0.72 -17.96
N GLU A 251 22.19 0.10 -17.61
CA GLU A 251 23.12 0.72 -18.55
C GLU A 251 23.90 -0.34 -19.37
N ALA A 252 24.17 -1.51 -18.78
CA ALA A 252 24.84 -2.62 -19.45
C ALA A 252 23.91 -3.57 -20.23
N GLY A 253 22.59 -3.35 -20.23
CA GLY A 253 21.62 -4.23 -20.90
C GLY A 253 21.47 -5.63 -20.30
N LYS A 254 21.81 -5.82 -19.02
CA LYS A 254 21.89 -7.14 -18.34
C LYS A 254 20.78 -7.37 -17.31
N CYS A 255 19.65 -6.69 -17.46
CA CYS A 255 18.61 -6.71 -16.44
C CYS A 255 17.95 -8.07 -16.24
N THR A 256 17.76 -8.43 -14.98
CA THR A 256 17.06 -9.66 -14.56
C THR A 256 15.79 -9.33 -13.81
N ILE A 257 14.68 -9.98 -14.13
CA ILE A 257 13.38 -9.78 -13.47
C ILE A 257 13.37 -10.23 -11.98
N ASP A 258 14.48 -10.79 -11.46
CA ASP A 258 14.61 -11.22 -10.07
C ASP A 258 15.33 -10.18 -9.20
N TYR A 259 14.56 -9.47 -8.39
CA TYR A 259 15.03 -8.45 -7.46
C TYR A 259 15.86 -9.02 -6.29
N ARG A 260 15.87 -10.34 -6.09
CA ARG A 260 16.67 -11.00 -5.04
C ARG A 260 18.18 -10.80 -5.25
N ASN A 261 18.59 -10.51 -6.48
CA ASN A 261 19.97 -10.20 -6.82
C ASN A 261 20.42 -8.84 -6.29
N THR A 262 19.49 -7.90 -6.10
CA THR A 262 19.78 -6.51 -5.70
C THR A 262 19.32 -6.19 -4.28
N ALA A 263 18.50 -7.06 -3.67
CA ALA A 263 18.07 -6.95 -2.28
C ALA A 263 18.15 -8.32 -1.59
N PRO A 264 19.34 -8.73 -1.11
CA PRO A 264 19.56 -10.09 -0.62
C PRO A 264 18.79 -10.40 0.67
N GLU A 265 18.43 -9.38 1.46
CA GLU A 265 17.82 -9.56 2.78
C GLU A 265 16.39 -9.04 2.85
N LYS A 266 15.50 -9.88 3.37
CA LYS A 266 14.13 -9.50 3.75
C LYS A 266 14.16 -8.66 5.04
N ALA A 267 13.37 -7.60 5.09
CA ALA A 267 13.44 -6.61 6.15
C ALA A 267 12.35 -6.73 7.24
N LEU A 268 11.16 -7.27 6.90
CA LEU A 268 10.01 -7.26 7.82
C LEU A 268 9.46 -8.65 8.09
N THR A 269 9.06 -8.91 9.33
CA THR A 269 8.33 -10.11 9.73
C THR A 269 6.85 -9.81 9.83
N ILE A 270 6.02 -10.57 9.11
CA ILE A 270 4.57 -10.43 9.23
C ILE A 270 4.07 -11.44 10.26
N GLN A 271 3.32 -10.96 11.24
CA GLN A 271 2.61 -11.80 12.21
C GLN A 271 1.10 -11.64 12.04
N ALA A 272 0.38 -12.74 11.83
CA ALA A 272 -1.09 -12.72 11.85
C ALA A 272 -1.59 -12.63 13.29
N VAL A 273 -2.59 -11.80 13.53
CA VAL A 273 -3.19 -11.61 14.85
C VAL A 273 -4.46 -12.46 14.98
N PHE A 274 -4.50 -13.27 16.03
CA PHE A 274 -5.65 -14.08 16.42
C PHE A 274 -6.09 -13.69 17.82
N ASP A 275 -7.40 -13.67 18.06
CA ASP A 275 -7.94 -13.47 19.39
C ASP A 275 -7.57 -14.64 20.33
N PRO A 276 -7.81 -14.52 21.65
CA PRO A 276 -7.53 -15.60 22.60
C PRO A 276 -8.28 -16.91 22.30
N GLN A 277 -9.41 -16.85 21.58
CA GLN A 277 -10.20 -18.00 21.16
C GLN A 277 -9.67 -18.63 19.84
N GLY A 278 -8.66 -18.02 19.23
CA GLY A 278 -8.02 -18.49 18.01
C GLY A 278 -8.69 -18.03 16.71
N ALA A 279 -9.68 -17.14 16.77
CA ALA A 279 -10.28 -16.55 15.57
C ALA A 279 -9.42 -15.38 15.04
N PRO A 280 -9.37 -15.16 13.71
CA PRO A 280 -8.60 -14.06 13.15
C PRO A 280 -9.15 -12.70 13.60
N VAL A 281 -8.28 -11.82 14.10
CA VAL A 281 -8.65 -10.42 14.37
C VAL A 281 -8.80 -9.70 13.04
N ARG A 282 -9.87 -8.92 12.91
CA ARG A 282 -10.22 -8.25 11.65
C ARG A 282 -10.28 -6.74 11.81
N CYS A 283 -10.15 -6.09 10.67
CA CYS A 283 -10.26 -4.65 10.52
C CYS A 283 -11.64 -4.27 10.05
N LYS A 284 -12.12 -3.09 10.42
CA LYS A 284 -13.43 -2.60 9.99
C LYS A 284 -13.47 -2.40 8.49
N LYS A 285 -14.64 -2.69 7.91
CA LYS A 285 -14.97 -2.33 6.53
C LYS A 285 -15.47 -0.89 6.54
N ASN A 286 -14.78 0.01 5.83
CA ASN A 286 -15.16 1.43 5.76
C ASN A 286 -15.31 2.09 7.15
N PRO A 287 -14.23 2.12 7.97
CA PRO A 287 -14.22 2.84 9.25
C PRO A 287 -14.37 4.35 9.09
#